data_AF-A0A7C6WZ74-F1
#
_entry.id   AF-A0A7C6WZ74-F1
#
_cell.length_a   1.000
_cell.length_b   1.000
_cell.length_c   1.000
_cell.angle_alpha   90.00
_cell.angle_beta   90.00
_cell.angle_gamma   90.00
#
_symmetry.space_group_name_H-M   'P 1'
#
loop_
_entity.id
_entity.type
_entity.pdbx_description
1 polymer ?
#
loop_
_entity_poly.entity_id
_entity_poly.type
_entity_poly.pdbx_seq_one_letter_code
_entity_poly.pdbx_strand_id
1 'polypeptide(L)'
;MEAFIPRVVFIQKAALEYPLGSRLMKEFNARGIEVSLYEKRVPTTPGRTFRDSFLSAKRTMVVLVRARREFQTCKPSAHYQLPLVSGCPGHCQYCYLNTNLGKNPFVKVYANIDEILGQAEEYVDRRKPEVTVFEASATSDPVAVESWTGSLQETIRFIATLGSARFRFATKYGYVQN
;
A
#
# COMPACT_ATOMS: atom_id res chain seq x y z
N MET A 1 -3.80 -18.76 -4.96
CA MET A 1 -3.69 -18.83 -3.48
C MET A 1 -3.10 -17.52 -3.01
N GLU A 2 -3.66 -16.88 -1.98
CA GLU A 2 -3.34 -15.48 -1.63
C GLU A 2 -2.33 -15.38 -0.49
N ALA A 3 -1.38 -14.45 -0.62
CA ALA A 3 -0.36 -14.17 0.39
C ALA A 3 -0.92 -13.62 1.71
N PHE A 4 -2.05 -12.93 1.63
CA PHE A 4 -2.70 -12.24 2.73
C PHE A 4 -4.21 -12.24 2.50
N ILE A 5 -4.97 -12.68 3.50
CA ILE A 5 -6.42 -12.56 3.54
C ILE A 5 -6.77 -11.75 4.81
N PRO A 6 -7.30 -10.52 4.67
CA PRO A 6 -7.66 -9.71 5.83
C PRO A 6 -8.84 -10.36 6.58
N ARG A 7 -8.81 -10.28 7.91
CA ARG A 7 -9.95 -10.66 8.75
C ARG A 7 -11.00 -9.54 8.80
N VAL A 8 -10.54 -8.30 8.84
CA VAL A 8 -11.36 -7.09 8.89
C VAL A 8 -10.82 -6.11 7.87
N VAL A 9 -11.72 -5.46 7.14
CA VAL A 9 -11.40 -4.42 6.17
C VAL A 9 -12.07 -3.12 6.59
N PHE A 10 -11.30 -2.04 6.64
CA PHE A 10 -11.84 -0.69 6.75
C PHE A 10 -11.71 0.01 5.40
N ILE A 11 -12.81 0.51 4.84
CA ILE A 11 -12.79 1.28 3.60
C ILE A 11 -13.19 2.73 3.90
N GLN A 12 -12.31 3.67 3.54
CA GLN A 12 -12.65 5.08 3.59
C GLN A 12 -13.75 5.36 2.57
N LYS A 13 -14.81 6.10 2.93
CA LYS A 13 -15.92 6.37 2.00
C LYS A 13 -15.44 7.00 0.68
N ALA A 14 -14.54 7.98 0.75
CA ALA A 14 -13.93 8.60 -0.42
C ALA A 14 -13.18 7.60 -1.33
N ALA A 15 -12.68 6.48 -0.80
CA ALA A 15 -12.02 5.47 -1.62
C ALA A 15 -12.99 4.77 -2.58
N LEU A 16 -14.30 4.75 -2.28
CA LEU A 16 -15.32 4.17 -3.14
C LEU A 16 -15.53 4.96 -4.44
N GLU A 17 -15.12 6.22 -4.48
CA GLU A 17 -15.13 7.05 -5.70
C GLU A 17 -14.08 6.61 -6.72
N TYR A 18 -13.10 5.80 -6.30
CA TYR A 18 -12.06 5.25 -7.16
C TYR A 18 -12.38 3.81 -7.59
N PRO A 19 -12.02 3.41 -8.83
CA PRO A 19 -12.29 2.06 -9.34
C PRO A 19 -11.77 0.96 -8.42
N LEU A 20 -10.56 1.13 -7.87
CA LEU A 20 -9.96 0.17 -6.95
C LEU A 20 -10.78 0.00 -5.67
N GLY A 21 -11.21 1.08 -5.01
CA GLY A 21 -11.97 0.99 -3.78
C GLY A 21 -13.36 0.37 -3.99
N SER A 22 -14.05 0.74 -5.06
CA SER A 22 -15.32 0.13 -5.46
C SER A 22 -15.18 -1.37 -5.80
N ARG A 23 -14.10 -1.77 -6.48
CA ARG A 23 -13.80 -3.18 -6.79
C ARG A 23 -13.53 -3.98 -5.52
N LEU A 24 -12.68 -3.48 -4.63
CA LEU A 24 -12.34 -4.13 -3.36
C LEU A 24 -13.56 -4.33 -2.47
N MET A 25 -14.46 -3.33 -2.37
CA MET A 25 -15.72 -3.46 -1.63
C MET A 25 -16.54 -4.66 -2.12
N LYS A 26 -16.73 -4.78 -3.45
CA LYS A 26 -17.48 -5.89 -4.05
C LYS A 26 -16.81 -7.24 -3.78
N GLU A 27 -15.49 -7.30 -3.94
CA GLU A 27 -14.72 -8.52 -3.80
C GLU A 27 -14.70 -9.04 -2.35
N PHE A 28 -14.52 -8.15 -1.37
CA PHE A 28 -14.58 -8.53 0.05
C PHE A 28 -15.97 -9.00 0.45
N ASN A 29 -17.03 -8.31 0.02
CA ASN A 29 -18.41 -8.73 0.28
C ASN A 29 -18.71 -10.11 -0.33
N ALA A 30 -18.29 -10.35 -1.57
CA ALA A 30 -18.50 -11.64 -2.24
C ALA A 30 -17.81 -12.80 -1.52
N ARG A 31 -16.72 -12.52 -0.79
CA ARG A 31 -15.96 -13.50 -0.02
C ARG A 31 -16.38 -13.57 1.46
N GLY A 32 -17.41 -12.84 1.87
CA GLY A 32 -17.90 -12.79 3.25
C GLY A 32 -16.90 -12.17 4.24
N ILE A 33 -15.98 -11.33 3.77
CA ILE A 33 -15.01 -10.62 4.62
C ILE A 33 -15.72 -9.40 5.22
N GLU A 34 -15.54 -9.19 6.54
CA GLU A 34 -16.15 -8.07 7.25
C GLU A 34 -15.59 -6.72 6.75
N VAL A 35 -16.47 -5.88 6.17
CA VAL A 35 -16.13 -4.54 5.70
C VAL A 35 -16.85 -3.49 6.54
N SER A 36 -16.08 -2.52 7.07
CA SER A 36 -16.59 -1.36 7.77
C SER A 36 -16.20 -0.08 7.05
N LEU A 37 -17.18 0.78 6.76
CA LEU A 37 -16.94 2.10 6.17
C LEU A 37 -16.56 3.13 7.24
N TYR A 38 -15.62 4.02 6.92
CA TYR A 38 -15.24 5.13 7.80
C TYR A 38 -14.98 6.43 7.02
N GLU A 39 -15.04 7.58 7.70
CA GLU A 39 -14.84 8.89 7.07
C GLU A 39 -13.38 9.38 7.18
N LYS A 40 -12.91 9.61 8.40
CA LYS A 40 -11.63 10.28 8.67
C LYS A 40 -10.65 9.41 9.43
N ARG A 41 -11.08 8.81 10.55
CA ARG A 41 -10.23 8.03 11.44
C ARG A 41 -10.60 6.55 11.36
N VAL A 42 -9.59 5.71 11.14
CA VAL A 42 -9.77 4.25 11.21
C VAL A 42 -10.26 3.88 12.61
N PRO A 43 -11.36 3.13 12.73
CA PRO A 43 -11.85 2.66 14.03
C PRO A 43 -10.78 1.86 14.79
N THR A 44 -10.75 2.05 16.10
CA THR A 44 -9.85 1.31 17.01
C THR A 44 -10.66 0.69 18.13
N THR A 45 -10.37 -0.55 18.50
CA THR A 45 -11.01 -1.20 19.65
C THR A 45 -10.29 -0.81 20.95
N PRO A 46 -10.93 -0.08 21.87
CA PRO A 46 -10.33 0.26 23.16
C PRO A 46 -10.19 -0.97 24.07
N GLY A 47 -9.38 -0.86 25.12
CA GLY A 47 -9.25 -1.90 26.16
C GLY A 47 -8.44 -3.14 25.77
N ARG A 48 -7.84 -3.18 24.57
CA ARG A 48 -6.96 -4.28 24.15
C ARG A 48 -5.54 -4.11 24.66
N THR A 49 -4.86 -5.23 24.94
CA THR A 49 -3.42 -5.22 25.19
C THR A 49 -2.66 -4.76 23.93
N PHE A 50 -1.40 -4.34 24.08
CA PHE A 50 -0.54 -4.01 22.94
C PHE A 50 -0.42 -5.20 21.97
N ARG A 51 -0.21 -6.42 22.52
CA ARG A 51 -0.06 -7.64 21.74
C ARG A 51 -1.30 -7.92 20.89
N ASP A 52 -2.49 -7.86 21.48
CA ASP A 52 -3.73 -8.14 20.76
C ASP A 52 -4.03 -7.06 19.71
N SER A 53 -3.71 -5.80 20.02
CA SER A 53 -3.83 -4.70 19.07
C SER A 53 -2.90 -4.88 17.88
N PHE A 54 -1.64 -5.25 18.12
CA PHE A 54 -0.63 -5.51 17.10
C PHE A 54 -1.04 -6.67 16.18
N LEU A 55 -1.39 -7.83 16.75
CA LEU A 55 -1.79 -9.02 15.99
C LEU A 55 -3.08 -8.78 15.20
N SER A 56 -4.04 -8.06 15.78
CA SER A 56 -5.25 -7.66 15.06
C SER A 56 -4.92 -6.74 13.90
N ALA A 57 -4.08 -5.73 14.11
CA ALA A 57 -3.72 -4.77 13.06
C ALA A 57 -3.01 -5.44 11.87
N LYS A 58 -2.13 -6.42 12.13
CA LYS A 58 -1.47 -7.22 11.08
C LYS A 58 -2.41 -8.07 10.23
N ARG A 59 -3.66 -8.26 10.68
CA ARG A 59 -4.74 -8.96 9.97
C ARG A 59 -5.85 -8.03 9.48
N THR A 60 -5.63 -6.71 9.54
CA THR A 60 -6.58 -5.70 9.11
C THR A 60 -6.05 -4.99 7.87
N MET A 61 -6.88 -4.93 6.83
CA MET A 61 -6.61 -4.07 5.66
C MET A 61 -7.37 -2.75 5.81
N VAL A 62 -6.73 -1.64 5.41
CA VAL A 62 -7.36 -0.32 5.33
C VAL A 62 -7.22 0.19 3.91
N VAL A 63 -8.34 0.42 3.25
CA VAL A 63 -8.42 1.03 1.91
C VAL A 63 -8.72 2.51 2.07
N LEU A 64 -7.85 3.38 1.56
CA LEU A 64 -7.95 4.83 1.77
C LEU A 64 -7.47 5.63 0.56
N VAL A 65 -7.77 6.91 0.54
CA VAL A 65 -7.25 7.85 -0.46
C VAL A 65 -5.99 8.52 0.08
N ARG A 66 -4.90 8.47 -0.68
CA ARG A 66 -3.67 9.17 -0.31
C ARG A 66 -3.82 10.66 -0.62
N ALA A 67 -3.77 11.49 0.42
CA ALA A 67 -3.63 12.93 0.22
C ALA A 67 -2.32 13.26 -0.52
N ARG A 68 -2.39 14.16 -1.50
CA ARG A 68 -1.21 14.61 -2.25
C ARG A 68 -0.19 15.26 -1.32
N ARG A 69 0.99 14.66 -1.24
CA ARG A 69 2.17 15.11 -0.47
C ARG A 69 3.43 14.75 -1.22
N GLU A 70 4.52 15.42 -0.93
CA GLU A 70 5.82 15.07 -1.49
C GLU A 70 6.18 13.61 -1.21
N PHE A 71 6.78 12.95 -2.20
CA PHE A 71 7.37 11.64 -2.01
C PHE A 71 8.61 11.76 -1.12
N GLN A 72 8.69 10.88 -0.14
CA GLN A 72 9.85 10.79 0.73
C GLN A 72 11.07 10.33 -0.07
N THR A 73 12.26 10.78 0.30
CA THR A 73 13.50 10.28 -0.30
C THR A 73 13.77 8.83 0.13
N CYS A 74 14.52 8.08 -0.68
CA CYS A 74 14.78 6.66 -0.42
C CYS A 74 16.23 6.24 -0.67
N LYS A 75 17.19 7.08 -0.30
CA LYS A 75 18.61 6.76 -0.44
C LYS A 75 19.03 5.69 0.58
N PRO A 76 19.93 4.75 0.22
CA PRO A 76 20.65 4.66 -1.06
C PRO A 76 19.90 3.92 -2.18
N SER A 77 18.74 3.31 -1.91
CA SER A 77 18.14 2.39 -2.88
C SER A 77 17.48 3.08 -4.09
N ALA A 78 16.89 4.25 -3.89
CA ALA A 78 16.14 4.98 -4.91
C ALA A 78 16.18 6.49 -4.66
N HIS A 79 15.64 7.27 -5.59
CA HIS A 79 15.44 8.71 -5.38
C HIS A 79 14.26 8.95 -4.45
N TYR A 80 13.13 8.27 -4.70
CA TYR A 80 11.88 8.49 -3.99
C TYR A 80 11.21 7.18 -3.59
N GLN A 81 10.46 7.20 -2.49
CA GLN A 81 9.51 6.17 -2.12
C GLN A 81 8.23 6.38 -2.94
N LEU A 82 7.78 5.36 -3.66
CA LEU A 82 6.50 5.36 -4.36
C LEU A 82 5.42 4.75 -3.44
N PRO A 83 4.47 5.56 -2.95
CA PRO A 83 3.58 5.14 -1.88
C PRO A 83 2.37 4.38 -2.43
N LEU A 84 2.54 3.09 -2.72
CA LEU A 84 1.45 2.20 -3.17
C LEU A 84 0.76 1.51 -1.98
N VAL A 85 1.56 1.08 -1.01
CA VAL A 85 1.12 0.32 0.17
C VAL A 85 1.91 0.83 1.38
N SER A 86 1.30 0.81 2.57
CA SER A 86 1.99 1.05 3.84
C SER A 86 1.65 -0.04 4.84
N GLY A 87 2.64 -0.55 5.57
CA GLY A 87 2.48 -1.71 6.44
C GLY A 87 2.65 -3.05 5.71
N CYS A 88 2.70 -4.13 6.48
CA CYS A 88 2.96 -5.48 6.00
C CYS A 88 2.31 -6.50 6.94
N PRO A 89 1.71 -7.60 6.43
CA PRO A 89 1.12 -8.64 7.28
C PRO A 89 2.16 -9.53 7.97
N GLY A 90 3.44 -9.41 7.62
CA GLY A 90 4.55 -10.17 8.20
C GLY A 90 4.86 -9.80 9.64
N HIS A 91 5.44 -10.76 10.37
CA HIS A 91 5.80 -10.68 11.79
C HIS A 91 7.32 -10.79 12.01
N CYS A 92 8.12 -10.24 11.10
CA CYS A 92 9.58 -10.24 11.25
C CYS A 92 9.94 -9.55 12.58
N GLN A 93 10.56 -10.29 13.50
CA GLN A 93 10.93 -9.78 14.83
C GLN A 93 11.87 -8.57 14.73
N TYR A 94 12.72 -8.56 13.70
CA TYR A 94 13.67 -7.50 13.38
C TYR A 94 13.10 -6.38 12.49
N CYS A 95 11.79 -6.33 12.26
CA CYS A 95 11.22 -5.34 11.33
C CYS A 95 11.42 -3.91 11.85
N TYR A 96 12.21 -3.10 11.15
CA TYR A 96 12.41 -1.69 11.50
C TYR A 96 11.12 -0.87 11.45
N LEU A 97 10.10 -1.33 10.71
CA LEU A 97 8.80 -0.67 10.66
C LEU A 97 8.05 -0.77 12.00
N ASN A 98 8.44 -1.65 12.92
CA ASN A 98 7.86 -1.70 14.27
C ASN A 98 8.15 -0.42 15.08
N THR A 99 9.24 0.30 14.78
CA THR A 99 9.58 1.58 15.42
C THR A 99 9.24 2.79 14.56
N ASN A 100 9.19 2.62 13.23
CA ASN A 100 8.94 3.71 12.28
C ASN A 100 7.48 3.87 11.84
N LEU A 101 6.66 2.82 11.93
CA LEU A 101 5.20 2.94 11.70
C LEU A 101 4.49 3.24 13.02
N GLY A 102 3.39 3.99 12.93
CA GLY A 102 2.58 4.36 14.10
C GLY A 102 2.01 3.15 14.85
N LYS A 103 1.39 3.43 16.01
CA LYS A 103 0.93 2.43 16.99
C LYS A 103 0.09 1.26 16.44
N ASN A 104 -0.60 1.45 15.31
CA ASN A 104 -1.37 0.39 14.65
C ASN A 104 -0.77 0.07 13.27
N PRO A 105 -0.01 -1.03 13.14
CA PRO A 105 0.64 -1.42 11.89
C PRO A 105 -0.33 -2.12 10.92
N PHE A 106 -1.43 -1.45 10.60
CA PHE A 106 -2.39 -1.92 9.60
C PHE A 106 -1.73 -2.07 8.23
N VAL A 107 -2.25 -2.98 7.41
CA VAL A 107 -1.91 -3.06 5.99
C VAL A 107 -2.78 -2.05 5.23
N LYS A 108 -2.20 -0.96 4.78
CA LYS A 108 -2.89 0.14 4.11
C LYS A 108 -2.64 0.10 2.61
N VAL A 109 -3.70 0.22 1.82
CA VAL A 109 -3.65 0.28 0.35
C VAL A 109 -4.33 1.55 -0.15
N TYR A 110 -3.75 2.21 -1.15
CA TYR A 110 -4.28 3.48 -1.65
C TYR A 110 -5.13 3.27 -2.89
N ALA A 111 -6.35 3.81 -2.88
CA ALA A 111 -7.32 3.63 -3.96
C ALA A 111 -7.06 4.53 -5.18
N ASN A 112 -6.37 5.66 -4.99
CA ASN A 112 -6.08 6.67 -6.01
C ASN A 112 -4.71 6.45 -6.68
N ILE A 113 -4.49 5.27 -7.26
CA ILE A 113 -3.21 4.91 -7.91
C ILE A 113 -2.88 5.84 -9.07
N ASP A 114 -3.86 6.18 -9.91
CA ASP A 114 -3.67 7.10 -11.04
C ASP A 114 -3.05 8.44 -10.61
N GLU A 115 -3.52 9.02 -9.50
CA GLU A 115 -2.98 10.27 -8.96
C GLU A 115 -1.55 10.12 -8.45
N ILE A 116 -1.23 8.97 -7.83
CA ILE A 116 0.12 8.66 -7.35
C ILE A 116 1.08 8.50 -8.53
N LEU A 117 0.64 7.83 -9.60
CA LEU A 117 1.42 7.62 -10.82
C LEU A 117 1.62 8.93 -11.59
N GLY A 118 0.58 9.77 -11.70
CA GLY A 118 0.71 11.12 -12.27
C GLY A 118 1.70 11.98 -11.50
N GLN A 119 1.68 11.92 -10.16
CA GLN A 119 2.71 12.60 -9.35
C GLN A 119 4.12 12.03 -9.63
N ALA A 120 4.27 10.71 -9.82
CA ALA A 120 5.56 10.10 -10.14
C ALA A 120 6.11 10.58 -11.49
N GLU A 121 5.27 10.76 -12.50
CA GLU A 121 5.65 11.34 -13.79
C GLU A 121 6.19 12.76 -13.63
N GLU A 122 5.55 13.62 -12.83
CA GLU A 122 6.06 14.97 -12.54
C GLU A 122 7.48 14.94 -11.91
N TYR A 123 7.76 13.96 -11.05
CA TYR A 123 9.10 13.76 -10.48
C TYR A 123 10.13 13.34 -11.55
N VAL A 124 9.72 12.53 -12.53
CA VAL A 124 10.57 12.13 -13.65
C VAL A 124 10.87 13.33 -14.53
N ASP A 125 9.84 14.10 -14.89
CA ASP A 125 9.97 15.27 -15.76
C ASP A 125 10.90 16.34 -15.18
N ARG A 126 10.77 16.63 -13.88
CA ARG A 126 11.64 17.61 -13.20
C ARG A 126 13.11 17.20 -13.17
N ARG A 127 13.41 15.92 -13.34
CA ARG A 127 14.77 15.35 -13.31
C ARG A 127 15.30 15.03 -14.70
N LYS A 128 14.56 15.30 -15.78
CA LYS A 128 15.08 15.08 -17.12
C LYS A 128 16.33 15.95 -17.36
N PRO A 129 17.37 15.40 -18.02
CA PRO A 129 17.42 14.10 -18.69
C PRO A 129 17.83 12.92 -17.79
N GLU A 130 18.13 13.14 -16.50
CA GLU A 130 18.57 12.09 -15.60
C GLU A 130 17.50 11.04 -15.28
N VAL A 131 17.96 9.83 -14.99
CA VAL A 131 17.09 8.76 -14.53
C VAL A 131 16.55 9.07 -13.12
N THR A 132 15.26 8.86 -12.93
CA THR A 132 14.58 8.84 -11.63
C THR A 132 14.28 7.41 -11.24
N VAL A 133 14.51 7.06 -9.97
CA VAL A 133 14.35 5.69 -9.46
C VAL A 133 13.35 5.73 -8.31
N PHE A 134 12.36 4.86 -8.35
CA PHE A 134 11.30 4.76 -7.35
C PHE A 134 11.36 3.42 -6.61
N GLU A 135 11.16 3.47 -5.29
CA GLU A 135 11.08 2.31 -4.38
C GLU A 135 9.65 2.11 -3.86
N ALA A 136 9.01 0.99 -4.14
CA ALA A 136 7.62 0.71 -3.70
C ALA A 136 7.48 -0.10 -2.39
N SER A 137 8.58 -0.58 -1.81
CA SER A 137 8.60 -1.45 -0.61
C SER A 137 9.31 -0.81 0.60
N ALA A 138 9.56 0.51 0.56
CA ALA A 138 10.24 1.23 1.66
C ALA A 138 9.45 1.27 2.97
N THR A 139 8.13 1.07 2.93
CA THR A 139 7.29 1.06 4.15
C THR A 139 6.27 -0.07 4.15
N SER A 140 6.46 -1.08 3.30
CA SER A 140 5.49 -2.15 3.07
C SER A 140 6.10 -3.33 2.35
N ASP A 141 5.30 -4.37 2.15
CA ASP A 141 5.56 -5.40 1.15
C ASP A 141 4.41 -5.37 0.13
N PRO A 142 4.57 -4.76 -1.06
CA PRO A 142 3.47 -4.56 -1.99
C PRO A 142 2.98 -5.88 -2.61
N VAL A 143 3.87 -6.87 -2.77
CA VAL A 143 3.51 -8.20 -3.31
C VAL A 143 2.53 -8.91 -2.38
N ALA A 144 2.63 -8.68 -1.06
CA ALA A 144 1.75 -9.33 -0.08
C ALA A 144 0.26 -9.03 -0.28
N VAL A 145 -0.09 -7.90 -0.92
CA VAL A 145 -1.48 -7.48 -1.16
C VAL A 145 -1.85 -7.41 -2.63
N GLU A 146 -0.93 -7.75 -3.53
CA GLU A 146 -1.09 -7.47 -4.94
C GLU A 146 -2.26 -8.24 -5.58
N SER A 147 -2.57 -9.44 -5.08
CA SER A 147 -3.74 -10.23 -5.50
C SER A 147 -5.06 -9.49 -5.29
N TRP A 148 -5.10 -8.54 -4.36
CA TRP A 148 -6.24 -7.67 -4.14
C TRP A 148 -6.15 -6.42 -5.00
N THR A 149 -4.99 -5.79 -5.03
CA THR A 149 -4.87 -4.41 -5.51
C THR A 149 -4.61 -4.28 -7.01
N GLY A 150 -3.78 -5.12 -7.60
CA GLY A 150 -3.28 -4.93 -8.97
C GLY A 150 -2.38 -3.68 -9.15
N SER A 151 -2.14 -2.93 -8.08
CA SER A 151 -1.44 -1.64 -8.10
C SER A 151 0.03 -1.77 -8.46
N LEU A 152 0.69 -2.86 -8.06
CA LEU A 152 2.09 -3.10 -8.40
C LEU A 152 2.23 -3.40 -9.90
N GLN A 153 1.36 -4.25 -10.45
CA GLN A 153 1.31 -4.56 -11.88
C GLN A 153 1.05 -3.30 -12.71
N GLU A 154 0.07 -2.50 -12.31
CA GLU A 154 -0.27 -1.23 -12.97
C GLU A 154 0.92 -0.25 -12.94
N THR A 155 1.58 -0.12 -11.78
CA THR A 155 2.78 0.69 -11.62
C THR A 155 3.93 0.23 -12.53
N ILE A 156 4.18 -1.08 -12.60
CA ILE A 156 5.24 -1.63 -13.48
C ILE A 156 4.97 -1.25 -14.93
N ARG A 157 3.72 -1.40 -15.40
CA ARG A 157 3.33 -1.03 -16.77
C ARG A 157 3.46 0.47 -17.01
N PHE A 158 3.00 1.30 -16.07
CA PHE A 158 3.09 2.76 -16.17
C PHE A 158 4.53 3.24 -16.20
N ILE A 159 5.38 2.83 -15.25
CA ILE A 159 6.79 3.26 -15.23
C ILE A 159 7.54 2.81 -16.49
N ALA A 160 7.18 1.67 -17.09
CA ALA A 160 7.77 1.21 -18.34
C ALA A 160 7.50 2.13 -19.54
N THR A 161 6.47 2.98 -19.50
CA THR A 161 6.21 3.97 -20.55
C THR A 161 7.09 5.22 -20.41
N LEU A 162 7.71 5.44 -19.23
CA LEU A 162 8.52 6.61 -18.93
C LEU A 162 10.02 6.34 -19.18
N GLY A 163 10.58 6.87 -20.27
CA GLY A 163 11.96 6.57 -20.69
C GLY A 163 13.05 6.84 -19.64
N SER A 164 12.90 7.91 -18.85
CA SER A 164 13.84 8.32 -17.78
C SER A 164 13.41 7.85 -16.38
N ALA A 165 12.61 6.79 -16.27
CA ALA A 165 12.17 6.23 -14.99
C ALA A 165 12.68 4.80 -14.77
N ARG A 166 12.93 4.42 -13.53
CA ARG A 166 13.22 3.06 -13.09
C ARG A 166 12.43 2.75 -11.83
N PHE A 167 12.08 1.48 -11.67
CA PHE A 167 11.25 1.00 -10.57
C PHE A 167 11.93 -0.18 -9.88
N ARG A 168 11.83 -0.22 -8.56
CA ARG A 168 12.33 -1.34 -7.74
C ARG A 168 11.44 -1.58 -6.54
N PHE A 169 11.46 -2.82 -6.07
CA PHE A 169 10.85 -3.26 -4.83
C PHE A 169 11.52 -4.56 -4.38
N ALA A 170 11.35 -4.92 -3.10
CA ALA A 170 11.75 -6.20 -2.54
C ALA A 170 10.56 -6.84 -1.82
N THR A 171 10.56 -8.17 -1.73
CA THR A 171 9.49 -8.92 -1.06
C THR A 171 10.01 -10.12 -0.29
N LYS A 172 9.26 -10.57 0.70
CA LYS A 172 9.40 -11.89 1.35
C LYS A 172 8.23 -12.85 1.04
N TYR A 173 7.40 -12.54 0.04
CA TYR A 173 6.25 -13.35 -0.37
C TYR A 173 6.50 -13.97 -1.75
N GLY A 174 6.22 -15.27 -1.88
CA GLY A 174 6.43 -16.03 -3.12
C GLY A 174 5.28 -15.95 -4.13
N TYR A 175 4.20 -15.24 -3.80
CA TYR A 175 3.00 -15.16 -4.64
C TYR A 175 3.15 -14.07 -5.70
N VAL A 176 3.80 -14.43 -6.80
CA VAL A 176 4.13 -13.52 -7.93
C VAL A 176 3.52 -13.95 -9.25
N GLN A 177 2.66 -14.97 -9.25
CA GLN A 177 1.96 -15.47 -10.43
C GLN A 177 0.64 -14.72 -10.59
N ASN A 178 0.34 -14.29 -11.84
CA ASN A 178 -0.96 -13.74 -12.22
C ASN A 178 -1.99 -14.87 -12.32
#